data_AF-A0A749XZF4-F1
#
_entry.id   AF-A0A749XZF4-F1
#
_cell.length_a   1.000
_cell.length_b   1.000
_cell.length_c   1.000
_cell.angle_alpha   90.00
_cell.angle_beta   90.00
_cell.angle_gamma   90.00
#
_symmetry.space_group_name_H-M   'P 1'
#
loop_
_entity.id
_entity.type
_entity.pdbx_description
1 polymer ?
#
loop_
_entity_poly.entity_id
_entity_poly.type
_entity_poly.pdbx_seq_one_letter_code
_entity_poly.pdbx_strand_id
1 'polypeptide(L)'
;MTSDKTLKQAISNITIWRKGEQRAPHKPLLLLYVLSHYRQGHDRLFDYGSEIHEQLLDLLERYGPQRREQRPDMPFWRLKGDGFWELQNAEFCSTSGSRQPPKRELIEYNVAGGFDAVNFALVTKKRKLIDTLAQQILEAHFPTSIQEDIADEMGFDIRTSLRQRDPKFRQAVLRAYNYQCAVCGFNMRHDNAPIALEAAHIRWKQHHGPYEVPNGLALCAIHHKAFDRGSIGLDKNMRVVVSDAVNGGGVVQRLFWDFAGKEIALPPVKENYPGERFVEWHRKEVFRGGH
;
A
#
# COMPACT_ATOMS: atom_id res chain seq x y z
N MET A 1 28.03 17.27 -4.68
CA MET A 1 26.61 17.68 -4.62
C MET A 1 25.76 16.52 -5.09
N THR A 2 24.87 15.99 -4.24
CA THR A 2 23.92 14.95 -4.65
C THR A 2 22.93 15.55 -5.65
N SER A 3 22.71 14.86 -6.77
CA SER A 3 21.77 15.32 -7.80
C SER A 3 20.36 14.78 -7.57
N ASP A 4 19.33 15.44 -8.10
CA ASP A 4 17.94 14.94 -8.12
C ASP A 4 17.88 13.50 -8.68
N LYS A 5 18.71 13.21 -9.69
CA LYS A 5 18.80 11.87 -10.30
C LYS A 5 19.34 10.84 -9.32
N THR A 6 20.36 11.20 -8.53
CA THR A 6 20.96 10.32 -7.53
C THR A 6 19.97 9.95 -6.43
N LEU A 7 19.25 10.94 -5.88
CA LEU A 7 18.27 10.69 -4.82
C LEU A 7 17.07 9.88 -5.35
N LYS A 8 16.54 10.23 -6.53
CA LYS A 8 15.47 9.45 -7.20
C LYS A 8 15.89 7.99 -7.40
N GLN A 9 17.14 7.74 -7.81
CA GLN A 9 17.64 6.39 -7.99
C GLN A 9 17.78 5.64 -6.66
N ALA A 10 18.24 6.31 -5.60
CA ALA A 10 18.35 5.72 -4.27
C ALA A 10 16.97 5.33 -3.71
N ILE A 11 15.97 6.21 -3.86
CA ILE A 11 14.57 5.92 -3.48
C ILE A 11 14.00 4.74 -4.26
N SER A 12 14.22 4.68 -5.58
CA SER A 12 13.78 3.52 -6.39
C SER A 12 14.46 2.20 -5.99
N ASN A 13 15.65 2.27 -5.41
CA ASN A 13 16.47 1.12 -5.06
C ASN A 13 16.46 0.78 -3.57
N ILE A 14 15.53 1.38 -2.79
CA ILE A 14 15.47 1.11 -1.34
C ILE A 14 15.41 -0.39 -1.07
N THR A 15 16.20 -0.82 -0.10
CA THR A 15 16.30 -2.22 0.28
C THR A 15 15.06 -2.60 1.05
N ILE A 16 14.12 -3.26 0.37
CA ILE A 16 12.92 -3.84 0.95
C ILE A 16 13.22 -5.25 1.46
N TRP A 17 12.79 -5.56 2.68
CA TRP A 17 12.87 -6.92 3.20
C TRP A 17 12.00 -7.86 2.35
N ARG A 18 12.55 -9.04 2.02
CA ARG A 18 11.87 -10.04 1.19
C ARG A 18 11.82 -11.37 1.92
N LYS A 19 10.62 -11.96 2.01
CA LYS A 19 10.39 -13.34 2.43
C LYS A 19 9.27 -13.92 1.59
N GLY A 20 9.62 -14.71 0.59
CA GLY A 20 8.66 -15.21 -0.40
C GLY A 20 7.89 -14.06 -1.06
N GLU A 21 6.56 -14.14 -1.01
CA GLU A 21 5.66 -13.19 -1.67
C GLU A 21 5.11 -12.10 -0.74
N GLN A 22 5.68 -11.97 0.47
CA GLN A 22 5.20 -11.05 1.48
C GLN A 22 5.46 -9.59 1.11
N ARG A 23 4.47 -8.74 1.37
CA ARG A 23 4.59 -7.29 1.27
C ARG A 23 5.32 -6.74 2.51
N ALA A 24 6.17 -5.74 2.28
CA ALA A 24 6.91 -5.03 3.32
C ALA A 24 6.86 -3.50 3.09
N PRO A 25 5.73 -2.85 3.39
CA PRO A 25 5.53 -1.42 3.14
C PRO A 25 6.18 -0.50 4.19
N HIS A 26 6.90 -1.05 5.17
CA HIS A 26 7.54 -0.34 6.28
C HIS A 26 8.40 0.86 5.84
N LYS A 27 9.42 0.65 5.00
CA LYS A 27 10.26 1.75 4.50
C LYS A 27 9.47 2.70 3.59
N PRO A 28 8.66 2.22 2.62
CA PRO A 28 7.81 3.08 1.82
C PRO A 28 6.94 4.04 2.64
N LEU A 29 6.22 3.54 3.64
CA LEU A 29 5.35 4.35 4.49
C LEU A 29 6.13 5.35 5.34
N LEU A 30 7.26 4.95 5.92
CA LEU A 30 8.14 5.86 6.66
C LEU A 30 8.66 7.00 5.76
N LEU A 31 9.08 6.69 4.54
CA LEU A 31 9.58 7.68 3.60
C LEU A 31 8.48 8.65 3.17
N LEU A 32 7.27 8.14 2.90
CA LEU A 32 6.11 8.99 2.58
C LEU A 32 5.77 9.91 3.76
N TYR A 33 5.76 9.40 4.99
CA TYR A 33 5.56 10.21 6.18
C TYR A 33 6.59 11.35 6.28
N VAL A 34 7.88 11.02 6.22
CA VAL A 34 8.97 12.02 6.30
C VAL A 34 8.90 13.05 5.17
N LEU A 35 8.63 12.61 3.94
CA LEU A 35 8.50 13.50 2.79
C LEU A 35 7.33 14.49 2.96
N SER A 36 6.21 14.04 3.53
CA SER A 36 5.07 14.91 3.83
C SER A 36 5.44 15.97 4.86
N HIS A 37 6.12 15.59 5.94
CA HIS A 37 6.56 16.54 6.97
C HIS A 37 7.60 17.54 6.44
N TYR A 38 8.57 17.11 5.62
CA TYR A 38 9.48 18.04 4.95
C TYR A 38 8.75 19.05 4.05
N ARG A 39 7.69 18.63 3.37
CA ARG A 39 6.85 19.54 2.57
C ARG A 39 6.16 20.59 3.43
N GLN A 40 5.77 20.21 4.65
CA GLN A 40 5.15 21.07 5.66
C GLN A 40 6.15 21.96 6.42
N GLY A 41 7.46 21.81 6.17
CA GLY A 41 8.51 22.65 6.77
C GLY A 41 9.11 22.08 8.04
N HIS A 42 8.94 20.77 8.30
CA HIS A 42 9.59 20.09 9.40
C HIS A 42 11.13 20.15 9.29
N ASP A 43 11.79 20.18 10.44
CA ASP A 43 13.24 20.10 10.55
C ASP A 43 13.79 18.74 10.06
N ARG A 44 15.11 18.64 9.95
CA ARG A 44 15.76 17.51 9.26
C ARG A 44 15.52 16.15 9.91
N LEU A 45 15.65 16.06 11.23
CA LEU A 45 15.63 14.80 11.96
C LEU A 45 14.35 14.68 12.78
N PHE A 46 13.80 13.48 12.83
CA PHE A 46 12.61 13.12 13.58
C PHE A 46 13.01 12.24 14.74
N ASP A 47 12.57 12.57 15.95
CA ASP A 47 12.71 11.71 17.11
C ASP A 47 11.88 10.43 16.93
N TYR A 48 12.51 9.27 17.15
CA TYR A 48 11.85 7.99 16.93
C TYR A 48 10.63 7.80 17.83
N GLY A 49 10.76 8.12 19.12
CA GLY A 49 9.74 7.82 20.11
C GLY A 49 8.52 8.71 20.00
N SER A 50 8.74 10.01 19.88
CA SER A 50 7.69 11.03 19.92
C SER A 50 7.10 11.37 18.55
N GLU A 51 7.85 11.21 17.46
CA GLU A 51 7.41 11.67 16.13
C GLU A 51 7.18 10.55 15.12
N ILE A 52 7.84 9.40 15.28
CA ILE A 52 7.79 8.31 14.29
C ILE A 52 6.96 7.12 14.77
N HIS A 53 7.11 6.70 16.03
CA HIS A 53 6.63 5.39 16.47
C HIS A 53 5.14 5.16 16.22
N GLU A 54 4.29 5.99 16.80
CA GLU A 54 2.82 5.84 16.71
C GLU A 54 2.30 6.14 15.31
N GLN A 55 2.84 7.15 14.64
CA GLN A 55 2.40 7.55 13.30
C GLN A 55 2.70 6.46 12.26
N LEU A 56 3.90 5.87 12.32
CA LEU A 56 4.24 4.78 11.42
C LEU A 56 3.53 3.47 11.80
N LEU A 57 3.26 3.24 13.09
CA LEU A 57 2.45 2.10 13.54
C LEU A 57 1.05 2.18 12.94
N ASP A 58 0.36 3.31 13.08
CA ASP A 58 -0.95 3.54 12.49
C ASP A 58 -0.95 3.38 10.97
N LEU A 59 0.04 3.93 10.26
CA LEU A 59 0.18 3.73 8.82
C LEU A 59 0.37 2.25 8.44
N LEU A 60 1.16 1.50 9.21
CA LEU A 60 1.38 0.07 8.99
C LEU A 60 0.10 -0.73 9.24
N GLU A 61 -0.65 -0.40 10.27
CA GLU A 61 -1.96 -1.00 10.53
C GLU A 61 -2.95 -0.64 9.43
N ARG A 62 -2.92 0.59 8.90
CA ARG A 62 -3.86 1.08 7.89
C ARG A 62 -3.49 0.74 6.45
N TYR A 63 -2.24 0.49 6.09
CA TYR A 63 -1.82 0.20 4.70
C TYR A 63 -0.93 -1.06 4.54
N GLY A 64 -0.45 -1.62 5.65
CA GLY A 64 0.32 -2.85 5.66
C GLY A 64 -0.51 -4.13 5.73
N PRO A 65 0.12 -5.30 5.47
CA PRO A 65 -0.46 -6.59 5.79
C PRO A 65 -0.71 -6.72 7.28
N GLN A 66 -1.71 -7.52 7.65
CA GLN A 66 -1.92 -7.88 9.05
C GLN A 66 -0.78 -8.80 9.51
N ARG A 67 -0.12 -8.40 10.60
CA ARG A 67 0.99 -9.13 11.22
C ARG A 67 0.72 -9.25 12.71
N ARG A 68 1.30 -10.27 13.35
CA ARG A 68 1.22 -10.46 14.81
C ARG A 68 1.80 -9.28 15.58
N GLU A 69 2.85 -8.69 15.04
CA GLU A 69 3.53 -7.51 15.60
C GLU A 69 3.98 -6.63 14.44
N GLN A 70 3.58 -5.36 14.45
CA GLN A 70 4.13 -4.35 13.57
C GLN A 70 5.43 -3.80 14.15
N ARG A 71 6.41 -3.54 13.28
CA ARG A 71 7.77 -3.14 13.70
C ARG A 71 8.19 -1.81 13.08
N PRO A 72 7.69 -0.66 13.57
CA PRO A 72 8.10 0.66 13.11
C PRO A 72 9.60 0.97 13.35
N ASP A 73 10.22 0.33 14.35
CA ASP A 73 11.64 0.43 14.67
C ASP A 73 12.53 -0.02 13.50
N MET A 74 12.08 -1.04 12.78
CA MET A 74 12.83 -1.68 11.70
C MET A 74 13.15 -0.74 10.53
N PRO A 75 12.16 -0.15 9.83
CA PRO A 75 12.45 0.75 8.72
C PRO A 75 13.27 1.96 9.16
N PHE A 76 12.98 2.53 10.33
CA PHE A 76 13.68 3.71 10.87
C PHE A 76 15.18 3.45 11.04
N TRP A 77 15.55 2.34 11.67
CA TRP A 77 16.96 1.98 11.84
C TRP A 77 17.63 1.56 10.52
N ARG A 78 16.91 0.80 9.67
CA ARG A 78 17.49 0.14 8.49
C ARG A 78 17.70 1.07 7.30
N LEU A 79 17.02 2.23 7.26
CA LEU A 79 17.20 3.20 6.17
C LEU A 79 18.63 3.75 6.09
N LYS A 80 19.40 3.76 7.19
CA LYS A 80 20.81 4.18 7.17
C LYS A 80 21.68 3.39 6.19
N GLY A 81 21.26 2.17 5.83
CA GLY A 81 21.94 1.34 4.84
C GLY A 81 21.64 1.71 3.38
N ASP A 82 20.67 2.59 3.12
CA ASP A 82 20.24 2.97 1.77
C ASP A 82 20.95 4.25 1.24
N GLY A 83 21.85 4.83 2.04
CA GLY A 83 22.80 5.86 1.59
C GLY A 83 22.25 7.28 1.50
N PHE A 84 21.05 7.55 2.03
CA PHE A 84 20.47 8.90 2.10
C PHE A 84 19.86 9.23 3.47
N TRP A 85 20.05 8.36 4.47
CA TRP A 85 19.42 8.45 5.78
C TRP A 85 20.48 8.46 6.89
N GLU A 86 20.32 9.37 7.84
CA GLU A 86 21.23 9.58 8.96
C GLU A 86 20.49 9.36 10.28
N LEU A 87 21.21 8.87 11.28
CA LEU A 87 20.72 8.72 12.65
C LEU A 87 21.63 9.50 13.60
N GLN A 88 21.02 10.17 14.57
CA GLN A 88 21.69 10.83 15.68
C GLN A 88 21.41 10.05 16.98
N ASN A 89 22.39 10.04 17.91
CA ASN A 89 22.33 9.28 19.18
C ASN A 89 22.32 7.75 18.99
N ALA A 90 22.53 7.26 17.77
CA ALA A 90 22.55 5.83 17.46
C ALA A 90 23.77 5.10 18.04
N GLU A 91 24.82 5.83 18.42
CA GLU A 91 26.03 5.34 19.07
C GLU A 91 25.79 4.84 20.50
N PHE A 92 24.70 5.27 21.15
CA PHE A 92 24.32 4.80 22.49
C PHE A 92 23.54 3.47 22.45
N CYS A 93 23.01 3.12 21.29
CA CYS A 93 22.22 1.92 21.08
C CYS A 93 23.09 0.67 20.96
N SER A 94 22.70 -0.39 21.66
CA SER A 94 23.35 -1.69 21.58
C SER A 94 22.95 -2.45 20.31
N THR A 95 23.94 -2.87 19.53
CA THR A 95 23.72 -3.77 18.37
C THR A 95 24.49 -5.07 18.50
N SER A 96 24.97 -5.39 19.71
CA SER A 96 25.69 -6.63 19.94
C SER A 96 24.71 -7.81 19.91
N GLY A 97 24.91 -8.75 18.98
CA GLY A 97 24.05 -9.93 18.81
C GLY A 97 22.86 -9.76 17.86
N SER A 98 22.63 -8.57 17.31
CA SER A 98 21.58 -8.30 16.32
C SER A 98 22.03 -7.21 15.34
N ARG A 99 21.47 -7.17 14.12
CA ARG A 99 21.75 -6.08 13.18
C ARG A 99 21.02 -4.76 13.53
N GLN A 100 20.35 -4.69 14.67
CA GLN A 100 19.56 -3.54 15.12
C GLN A 100 19.37 -3.53 16.66
N PRO A 101 19.13 -2.36 17.28
CA PRO A 101 18.86 -2.24 18.71
C PRO A 101 17.41 -2.58 19.05
N PRO A 102 17.11 -2.84 20.34
CA PRO A 102 15.74 -2.96 20.81
C PRO A 102 15.01 -1.61 20.74
N LYS A 103 13.69 -1.65 20.49
CA LYS A 103 12.83 -0.45 20.42
C LYS A 103 13.02 0.50 21.61
N ARG A 104 13.15 -0.06 22.82
CA ARG A 104 13.30 0.73 24.06
C ARG A 104 14.50 1.68 24.00
N GLU A 105 15.61 1.26 23.38
CA GLU A 105 16.85 2.05 23.34
C GLU A 105 16.72 3.21 22.35
N LEU A 106 15.97 3.02 21.26
CA LEU A 106 15.65 4.12 20.35
C LEU A 106 14.88 5.24 21.06
N ILE A 107 14.02 4.88 22.00
CA ILE A 107 13.22 5.83 22.79
C ILE A 107 14.07 6.42 23.92
N GLU A 108 14.73 5.58 24.71
CA GLU A 108 15.55 5.98 25.88
C GLU A 108 16.65 6.95 25.50
N TYR A 109 17.30 6.75 24.34
CA TYR A 109 18.38 7.61 23.87
C TYR A 109 17.92 8.71 22.91
N ASN A 110 16.61 8.93 22.75
CA ASN A 110 16.03 9.93 21.84
C ASN A 110 16.70 9.87 20.46
N VAL A 111 16.71 8.69 19.86
CA VAL A 111 17.36 8.49 18.57
C VAL A 111 16.55 9.22 17.52
N ALA A 112 17.17 10.21 16.89
CA ALA A 112 16.56 10.98 15.83
C ALA A 112 17.07 10.51 14.46
N GLY A 113 16.22 10.58 13.44
CA GLY A 113 16.53 10.06 12.11
C GLY A 113 15.82 10.80 10.99
N GLY A 114 16.45 10.87 9.82
CA GLY A 114 15.90 11.57 8.67
C GLY A 114 16.85 11.50 7.49
N PHE A 115 16.57 12.30 6.45
CA PHE A 115 17.50 12.43 5.34
C PHE A 115 18.84 13.02 5.82
N ASP A 116 19.93 12.61 5.20
CA ASP A 116 21.22 13.25 5.41
C ASP A 116 21.16 14.75 5.05
N ALA A 117 22.12 15.52 5.55
CA ALA A 117 22.11 16.98 5.38
C ALA A 117 22.05 17.42 3.91
N VAL A 118 22.67 16.67 2.99
CA VAL A 118 22.72 17.02 1.56
C VAL A 118 21.37 16.77 0.91
N ASN A 119 20.75 15.63 1.17
CA ASN A 119 19.45 15.24 0.62
C ASN A 119 18.31 16.05 1.25
N PHE A 120 18.37 16.37 2.54
CA PHE A 120 17.42 17.27 3.20
C PHE A 120 17.47 18.68 2.59
N ALA A 121 18.67 19.25 2.42
CA ALA A 121 18.84 20.55 1.78
C ALA A 121 18.36 20.56 0.32
N LEU A 122 18.43 19.42 -0.37
CA LEU A 122 17.94 19.28 -1.73
C LEU A 122 16.41 19.30 -1.80
N VAL A 123 15.72 18.51 -0.98
CA VAL A 123 14.26 18.36 -1.02
C VAL A 123 13.53 19.59 -0.48
N THR A 124 14.06 20.24 0.57
CA THR A 124 13.48 21.47 1.15
C THR A 124 13.49 22.66 0.18
N LYS A 125 14.48 22.72 -0.71
CA LYS A 125 14.55 23.75 -1.78
C LYS A 125 13.64 23.43 -2.98
N LYS A 126 13.11 22.21 -3.09
CA LYS A 126 12.42 21.72 -4.29
C LYS A 126 11.16 20.93 -3.93
N ARG A 127 10.06 21.62 -3.61
CA ARG A 127 8.76 20.96 -3.32
C ARG A 127 8.32 19.95 -4.40
N LYS A 128 8.49 20.28 -5.69
CA LYS A 128 8.17 19.35 -6.79
C LYS A 128 9.00 18.05 -6.78
N LEU A 129 10.21 18.08 -6.21
CA LEU A 129 11.00 16.87 -6.03
C LEU A 129 10.36 15.95 -5.00
N ILE A 130 9.85 16.49 -3.89
CA ILE A 130 9.12 15.71 -2.87
C ILE A 130 7.95 14.96 -3.51
N ASP A 131 7.11 15.64 -4.28
CA ASP A 131 5.97 15.00 -4.97
C ASP A 131 6.42 13.93 -5.95
N THR A 132 7.53 14.17 -6.65
CA THR A 132 8.10 13.16 -7.56
C THR A 132 8.57 11.92 -6.80
N LEU A 133 9.26 12.09 -5.67
CA LEU A 133 9.72 10.96 -4.84
C LEU A 133 8.56 10.20 -4.23
N ALA A 134 7.56 10.91 -3.71
CA ALA A 134 6.33 10.33 -3.17
C ALA A 134 5.60 9.52 -4.24
N GLN A 135 5.43 10.08 -5.45
CA GLN A 135 4.85 9.36 -6.58
C GLN A 135 5.64 8.08 -6.89
N GLN A 136 6.98 8.13 -6.98
CA GLN A 136 7.79 6.93 -7.24
C GLN A 136 7.57 5.84 -6.20
N ILE A 137 7.49 6.19 -4.92
CA ILE A 137 7.25 5.24 -3.83
C ILE A 137 5.83 4.66 -3.93
N LEU A 138 4.83 5.50 -4.16
CA LEU A 138 3.43 5.11 -4.27
C LEU A 138 3.22 4.13 -5.43
N GLU A 139 3.73 4.45 -6.62
CA GLU A 139 3.59 3.62 -7.82
C GLU A 139 4.27 2.26 -7.69
N ALA A 140 5.41 2.21 -7.01
CA ALA A 140 6.21 1.00 -6.82
C ALA A 140 5.60 0.03 -5.79
N HIS A 141 4.83 0.52 -4.82
CA HIS A 141 4.46 -0.27 -3.63
C HIS A 141 2.96 -0.42 -3.36
N PHE A 142 2.10 0.38 -4.01
CA PHE A 142 0.66 0.38 -3.73
C PHE A 142 -0.18 0.37 -5.02
N PRO A 143 -1.39 -0.21 -5.02
CA PRO A 143 -2.32 -0.13 -6.14
C PRO A 143 -2.86 1.29 -6.27
N THR A 144 -3.26 1.70 -7.47
CA THR A 144 -3.68 3.08 -7.77
C THR A 144 -4.75 3.61 -6.81
N SER A 145 -5.72 2.78 -6.42
CA SER A 145 -6.78 3.17 -5.47
C SER A 145 -6.20 3.59 -4.11
N ILE A 146 -5.14 2.95 -3.63
CA ILE A 146 -4.47 3.28 -2.37
C ILE A 146 -3.48 4.43 -2.53
N GLN A 147 -2.88 4.59 -3.72
CA GLN A 147 -1.99 5.71 -4.01
C GLN A 147 -2.72 7.04 -3.81
N GLU A 148 -3.96 7.14 -4.30
CA GLU A 148 -4.81 8.33 -4.16
C GLU A 148 -5.10 8.64 -2.68
N ASP A 149 -5.49 7.65 -1.87
CA ASP A 149 -5.77 7.86 -0.44
C ASP A 149 -4.55 8.39 0.32
N ILE A 150 -3.39 7.76 0.12
CA ILE A 150 -2.16 8.16 0.83
C ILE A 150 -1.71 9.54 0.36
N ALA A 151 -1.80 9.83 -0.94
CA ALA A 151 -1.39 11.12 -1.47
C ALA A 151 -2.28 12.26 -0.94
N ASP A 152 -3.60 12.06 -0.92
CA ASP A 152 -4.54 13.05 -0.40
C ASP A 152 -4.31 13.29 1.10
N GLU A 153 -4.19 12.22 1.89
CA GLU A 153 -3.94 12.31 3.33
C GLU A 153 -2.60 13.01 3.65
N MET A 154 -1.55 12.71 2.89
CA MET A 154 -0.21 13.27 3.10
C MET A 154 0.04 14.57 2.32
N GLY A 155 -0.97 15.08 1.62
CA GLY A 155 -0.93 16.35 0.89
C GLY A 155 0.03 16.38 -0.30
N PHE A 156 0.30 15.25 -0.95
CA PHE A 156 1.15 15.16 -2.14
C PHE A 156 0.39 15.53 -3.41
N ASP A 157 1.04 16.28 -4.31
CA ASP A 157 0.52 16.55 -5.65
C ASP A 157 1.04 15.48 -6.64
N ILE A 158 0.35 14.35 -6.71
CA ILE A 158 0.72 13.24 -7.60
C ILE A 158 -0.09 13.28 -8.89
N ARG A 159 0.54 12.85 -9.99
CA ARG A 159 -0.16 12.65 -11.26
C ARG A 159 -0.51 11.19 -11.44
N THR A 160 -1.79 10.84 -11.34
CA THR A 160 -2.25 9.47 -11.64
C THR A 160 -1.92 9.13 -13.09
N SER A 161 -0.94 8.26 -13.30
CA SER A 161 -0.46 7.94 -14.65
C SER A 161 -1.42 6.98 -15.36
N LEU A 162 -1.98 7.40 -16.50
CA LEU A 162 -2.78 6.54 -17.38
C LEU A 162 -2.04 5.24 -17.79
N ARG A 163 -0.71 5.23 -17.72
CA ARG A 163 0.14 4.06 -18.04
C ARG A 163 0.04 2.93 -17.00
N GLN A 164 -0.50 3.19 -15.81
CA GLN A 164 -0.63 2.13 -14.79
C GLN A 164 -1.77 1.15 -15.08
N ARG A 165 -2.80 1.60 -15.81
CA ARG A 165 -3.97 0.80 -16.17
C ARG A 165 -3.76 0.20 -17.56
N ASP A 166 -3.71 -1.12 -17.66
CA ASP A 166 -3.69 -1.83 -18.95
C ASP A 166 -5.13 -1.86 -19.51
N PRO A 167 -5.43 -1.15 -20.61
CA PRO A 167 -6.78 -1.10 -21.17
C PRO A 167 -7.26 -2.47 -21.66
N LYS A 168 -6.35 -3.33 -22.15
CA LYS A 168 -6.69 -4.67 -22.64
C LYS A 168 -7.04 -5.58 -21.47
N PHE A 169 -6.26 -5.54 -20.39
CA PHE A 169 -6.57 -6.27 -19.16
C PHE A 169 -7.95 -5.86 -18.63
N ARG A 170 -8.18 -4.55 -18.50
CA ARG A 170 -9.47 -4.02 -18.06
C ARG A 170 -10.61 -4.53 -18.92
N GLN A 171 -10.50 -4.40 -20.24
CA GLN A 171 -11.53 -4.85 -21.17
C GLN A 171 -11.79 -6.36 -21.07
N ALA A 172 -10.73 -7.18 -20.97
CA ALA A 172 -10.83 -8.63 -20.86
C ALA A 172 -11.56 -9.05 -19.56
N VAL A 173 -11.18 -8.46 -18.42
CA VAL A 173 -11.82 -8.72 -17.13
C VAL A 173 -13.28 -8.29 -17.16
N LEU A 174 -13.58 -7.06 -17.55
CA LEU A 174 -14.98 -6.59 -17.59
C LEU A 174 -15.85 -7.46 -18.50
N ARG A 175 -15.32 -7.90 -19.65
CA ARG A 175 -16.04 -8.80 -20.55
C ARG A 175 -16.29 -10.17 -19.92
N ALA A 176 -15.30 -10.74 -19.23
CA ALA A 176 -15.42 -12.06 -18.59
C ALA A 176 -16.53 -12.09 -17.53
N TYR A 177 -16.75 -10.98 -16.83
CA TYR A 177 -17.82 -10.82 -15.84
C TYR A 177 -19.09 -10.18 -16.44
N ASN A 178 -19.26 -10.15 -17.76
CA ASN A 178 -20.44 -9.56 -18.42
C ASN A 178 -20.75 -8.11 -17.97
N TYR A 179 -19.72 -7.31 -17.74
CA TYR A 179 -19.80 -5.92 -17.29
C TYR A 179 -20.63 -5.72 -16.00
N GLN A 180 -20.52 -6.64 -15.05
CA GLN A 180 -21.14 -6.49 -13.73
C GLN A 180 -20.11 -6.67 -12.60
N CYS A 181 -20.37 -6.04 -11.46
CA CYS A 181 -19.61 -6.28 -10.24
C CYS A 181 -19.78 -7.74 -9.78
N ALA A 182 -18.67 -8.45 -9.57
CA ALA A 182 -18.66 -9.83 -9.11
C ALA A 182 -19.30 -10.00 -7.73
N VAL A 183 -19.29 -8.96 -6.89
CA VAL A 183 -19.85 -9.02 -5.53
C VAL A 183 -21.35 -8.71 -5.53
N CYS A 184 -21.76 -7.56 -6.07
CA CYS A 184 -23.13 -7.06 -5.94
C CYS A 184 -23.97 -7.04 -7.22
N GLY A 185 -23.40 -7.42 -8.36
CA GLY A 185 -24.09 -7.38 -9.66
C GLY A 185 -24.29 -5.98 -10.25
N PHE A 186 -23.76 -4.92 -9.61
CA PHE A 186 -23.84 -3.56 -10.15
C PHE A 186 -23.27 -3.48 -11.58
N ASN A 187 -24.08 -3.00 -12.52
CA ASN A 187 -23.79 -3.00 -13.95
C ASN A 187 -24.28 -1.71 -14.65
N MET A 188 -24.28 -0.58 -13.93
CA MET A 188 -24.76 0.70 -14.47
C MET A 188 -23.99 1.11 -15.73
N ARG A 189 -24.73 1.57 -16.74
CA ARG A 189 -24.19 2.13 -17.98
C ARG A 189 -24.79 3.50 -18.23
N HIS A 190 -24.00 4.40 -18.79
CA HIS A 190 -24.49 5.61 -19.43
C HIS A 190 -24.25 5.44 -20.93
N ASP A 191 -25.34 5.30 -21.68
CA ASP A 191 -25.34 4.81 -23.05
C ASP A 191 -24.55 3.50 -23.20
N ASN A 192 -23.42 3.55 -23.90
CA ASN A 192 -22.55 2.42 -24.18
C ASN A 192 -21.34 2.32 -23.23
N ALA A 193 -21.19 3.26 -22.30
CA ALA A 193 -20.06 3.30 -21.37
C ALA A 193 -20.46 2.71 -20.00
N PRO A 194 -19.75 1.67 -19.50
CA PRO A 194 -19.93 1.23 -18.13
C PRO A 194 -19.46 2.32 -17.16
N ILE A 195 -20.25 2.58 -16.11
CA ILE A 195 -19.96 3.58 -15.09
C ILE A 195 -19.54 2.88 -13.79
N ALA A 196 -18.54 3.43 -13.10
CA ALA A 196 -18.09 2.98 -11.79
C ALA A 196 -17.79 1.48 -11.69
N LEU A 197 -17.36 0.85 -12.79
CA LEU A 197 -16.95 -0.55 -12.85
C LEU A 197 -15.47 -0.63 -13.19
N GLU A 198 -14.70 -1.43 -12.46
CA GLU A 198 -13.25 -1.50 -12.54
C GLU A 198 -12.74 -2.94 -12.59
N ALA A 199 -11.53 -3.11 -13.14
CA ALA A 199 -10.83 -4.39 -13.13
C ALA A 199 -9.82 -4.36 -11.98
N ALA A 200 -10.21 -4.95 -10.85
CA ALA A 200 -9.38 -5.07 -9.67
C ALA A 200 -8.38 -6.22 -9.85
N HIS A 201 -7.14 -6.02 -9.44
CA HIS A 201 -6.18 -7.11 -9.36
C HIS A 201 -6.38 -7.87 -8.05
N ILE A 202 -6.51 -9.20 -8.12
CA ILE A 202 -6.53 -10.04 -6.92
C ILE A 202 -5.15 -9.99 -6.26
N ARG A 203 -4.11 -10.35 -7.01
CA ARG A 203 -2.72 -10.11 -6.64
C ARG A 203 -2.22 -8.83 -7.28
N TRP A 204 -1.73 -7.91 -6.46
CA TRP A 204 -1.29 -6.59 -6.92
C TRP A 204 -0.14 -6.67 -7.94
N LYS A 205 -0.19 -5.81 -8.94
CA LYS A 205 0.86 -5.65 -9.96
C LYS A 205 2.23 -5.37 -9.33
N GLN A 206 2.28 -4.51 -8.31
CA GLN A 206 3.48 -4.16 -7.55
C GLN A 206 4.16 -5.37 -6.90
N HIS A 207 3.43 -6.48 -6.76
CA HIS A 207 3.89 -7.74 -6.21
C HIS A 207 3.79 -8.89 -7.22
N HIS A 208 4.06 -8.59 -8.49
CA HIS A 208 4.12 -9.56 -9.60
C HIS A 208 2.78 -10.20 -9.98
N GLY A 209 1.66 -9.53 -9.72
CA GLY A 209 0.36 -9.91 -10.25
C GLY A 209 0.31 -9.78 -11.78
N PRO A 210 0.00 -10.86 -12.52
CA PRO A 210 -0.09 -10.82 -13.98
C PRO A 210 -1.38 -10.13 -14.47
N TYR A 211 -1.32 -9.64 -15.71
CA TYR A 211 -2.46 -9.08 -16.44
C TYR A 211 -3.29 -10.17 -17.14
N GLU A 212 -3.78 -11.14 -16.38
CA GLU A 212 -4.61 -12.25 -16.86
C GLU A 212 -5.96 -12.27 -16.17
N VAL A 213 -7.02 -12.67 -16.88
CA VAL A 213 -8.40 -12.66 -16.32
C VAL A 213 -8.51 -13.43 -14.99
N PRO A 214 -7.84 -14.59 -14.78
CA PRO A 214 -7.81 -15.26 -13.47
C PRO A 214 -7.23 -14.43 -12.31
N ASN A 215 -6.44 -13.40 -12.57
CA ASN A 215 -5.96 -12.45 -11.55
C ASN A 215 -6.84 -11.19 -11.46
N GLY A 216 -8.00 -11.17 -12.13
CA GLY A 216 -8.88 -10.03 -12.24
C GLY A 216 -10.27 -10.28 -11.68
N LEU A 217 -10.82 -9.28 -10.98
CA LEU A 217 -12.24 -9.20 -10.64
C LEU A 217 -12.84 -7.96 -11.28
N ALA A 218 -14.01 -8.07 -11.89
CA ALA A 218 -14.81 -6.89 -12.21
C ALA A 218 -15.54 -6.44 -10.93
N LEU A 219 -15.21 -5.27 -10.40
CA LEU A 219 -15.79 -4.74 -9.16
C LEU A 219 -16.31 -3.33 -9.38
N CYS A 220 -17.43 -2.97 -8.73
CA CYS A 220 -17.82 -1.56 -8.71
C CYS A 220 -16.81 -0.74 -7.88
N ALA A 221 -16.77 0.58 -8.06
CA ALA A 221 -15.78 1.44 -7.42
C ALA A 221 -15.71 1.27 -5.88
N ILE A 222 -16.86 1.07 -5.22
CA ILE A 222 -16.92 0.83 -3.77
C ILE A 222 -16.29 -0.52 -3.40
N HIS A 223 -16.71 -1.61 -4.05
CA HIS A 223 -16.15 -2.95 -3.77
C HIS A 223 -14.68 -3.05 -4.16
N HIS A 224 -14.26 -2.38 -5.23
CA HIS A 224 -12.86 -2.33 -5.64
C HIS A 224 -12.00 -1.69 -4.54
N LYS A 225 -12.40 -0.51 -4.07
CA LYS A 225 -11.70 0.19 -2.99
C LYS A 225 -11.64 -0.65 -1.71
N ALA A 226 -12.77 -1.24 -1.31
CA ALA A 226 -12.85 -2.09 -0.13
C ALA A 226 -11.97 -3.35 -0.26
N PHE A 227 -11.87 -3.93 -1.46
CA PHE A 227 -11.04 -5.10 -1.74
C PHE A 227 -9.54 -4.77 -1.71
N ASP A 228 -9.13 -3.65 -2.29
CA ASP A 228 -7.74 -3.19 -2.23
C ASP A 228 -7.34 -2.78 -0.81
N ARG A 229 -8.25 -2.19 -0.02
CA ARG A 229 -8.02 -1.84 1.38
C ARG A 229 -8.06 -3.04 2.34
N GLY A 230 -8.42 -4.22 1.84
CA GLY A 230 -8.53 -5.44 2.63
C GLY A 230 -9.75 -5.50 3.56
N SER A 231 -10.72 -4.61 3.38
CA SER A 231 -12.00 -4.62 4.10
C SER A 231 -12.88 -5.80 3.67
N ILE A 232 -12.72 -6.26 2.44
CA ILE A 232 -13.31 -7.51 1.95
C ILE A 232 -12.25 -8.36 1.24
N GLY A 233 -12.48 -9.66 1.18
CA GLY A 233 -11.64 -10.63 0.48
C GLY A 233 -12.47 -11.82 0.01
N LEU A 234 -11.79 -12.89 -0.43
CA LEU A 234 -12.44 -14.15 -0.82
C LEU A 234 -11.89 -15.34 -0.02
N ASP A 235 -12.77 -16.25 0.36
CA ASP A 235 -12.40 -17.55 0.91
C ASP A 235 -12.02 -18.56 -0.21
N LYS A 236 -11.68 -19.80 0.17
CA LYS A 236 -11.26 -20.85 -0.79
C LYS A 236 -12.39 -21.32 -1.71
N ASN A 237 -13.63 -21.00 -1.37
CA ASN A 237 -14.83 -21.34 -2.14
C ASN A 237 -15.38 -20.11 -2.88
N MET A 238 -14.55 -19.07 -3.09
CA MET A 238 -14.93 -17.81 -3.75
C MET A 238 -16.08 -17.08 -3.06
N ARG A 239 -16.25 -17.28 -1.75
CA ARG A 239 -17.23 -16.54 -0.94
C ARG A 239 -16.61 -15.26 -0.40
N VAL A 240 -17.40 -14.20 -0.38
CA VAL A 240 -16.99 -12.92 0.18
C VAL A 240 -16.76 -13.07 1.68
N VAL A 241 -15.58 -12.66 2.15
CA VAL A 241 -15.29 -12.47 3.57
C VAL A 241 -15.17 -10.97 3.84
N VAL A 242 -15.71 -10.54 4.97
CA VAL A 242 -15.69 -9.14 5.41
C VAL A 242 -14.82 -9.07 6.65
N SER A 243 -13.92 -8.08 6.70
CA SER A 243 -13.04 -7.83 7.84
C SER A 243 -13.87 -7.44 9.08
N ASP A 244 -13.50 -7.95 10.25
CA ASP A 244 -14.14 -7.61 11.52
C ASP A 244 -13.95 -6.13 11.91
N ALA A 245 -12.99 -5.44 11.28
CA ALA A 245 -12.78 -4.00 11.47
C ALA A 245 -13.79 -3.14 10.69
N VAL A 246 -14.55 -3.72 9.76
CA VAL A 246 -15.60 -3.01 9.04
C VAL A 246 -16.71 -2.63 10.01
N ASN A 247 -17.07 -1.35 10.01
CA ASN A 247 -18.12 -0.78 10.83
C ASN A 247 -19.01 0.14 9.98
N GLY A 248 -20.23 0.43 10.46
CA GLY A 248 -21.16 1.33 9.79
C GLY A 248 -22.62 0.98 10.01
N GLY A 249 -23.51 1.67 9.28
CA GLY A 249 -24.97 1.53 9.39
C GLY A 249 -25.62 0.71 8.27
N GLY A 250 -26.91 0.92 8.04
CA GLY A 250 -27.70 0.11 7.11
C GLY A 250 -27.22 0.10 5.65
N VAL A 251 -26.50 1.13 5.20
CA VAL A 251 -25.87 1.13 3.86
C VAL A 251 -24.68 0.15 3.82
N VAL A 252 -23.86 0.12 4.87
CA VAL A 252 -22.74 -0.84 4.98
C VAL A 252 -23.26 -2.27 5.05
N GLN A 253 -24.38 -2.50 5.75
CA GLN A 253 -25.09 -3.78 5.71
C GLN A 253 -25.38 -4.22 4.28
N ARG A 254 -26.08 -3.37 3.51
CA ARG A 254 -26.47 -3.69 2.13
C ARG A 254 -25.30 -3.83 1.17
N LEU A 255 -24.22 -3.10 1.38
CA LEU A 255 -23.06 -3.13 0.49
C LEU A 255 -22.07 -4.24 0.83
N PHE A 256 -21.98 -4.69 2.09
CA PHE A 256 -20.93 -5.61 2.53
C PHE A 256 -21.47 -6.81 3.30
N TRP A 257 -22.17 -6.60 4.43
CA TRP A 257 -22.57 -7.71 5.30
C TRP A 257 -23.64 -8.62 4.67
N ASP A 258 -24.52 -8.09 3.84
CA ASP A 258 -25.49 -8.89 3.07
C ASP A 258 -24.81 -9.81 2.04
N PHE A 259 -23.54 -9.56 1.70
CA PHE A 259 -22.74 -10.41 0.80
C PHE A 259 -21.80 -11.35 1.55
N ALA A 260 -21.60 -11.18 2.86
CA ALA A 260 -20.72 -12.04 3.64
C ALA A 260 -21.14 -13.52 3.53
N GLY A 261 -20.20 -14.40 3.22
CA GLY A 261 -20.42 -15.82 3.02
C GLY A 261 -21.11 -16.20 1.70
N LYS A 262 -21.52 -15.24 0.86
CA LYS A 262 -22.07 -15.52 -0.47
C LYS A 262 -20.96 -15.66 -1.49
N GLU A 263 -21.13 -16.61 -2.41
CA GLU A 263 -20.24 -16.78 -3.55
C GLU A 263 -20.38 -15.58 -4.50
N ILE A 264 -19.24 -15.10 -5.02
CA ILE A 264 -19.25 -14.06 -6.05
C ILE A 264 -19.80 -14.60 -7.37
N ALA A 265 -20.30 -13.72 -8.23
CA ALA A 265 -20.58 -14.07 -9.62
C ALA A 265 -19.27 -14.43 -10.33
N LEU A 266 -19.15 -15.69 -10.75
CA LEU A 266 -18.01 -16.18 -11.50
C LEU A 266 -18.22 -15.98 -13.02
N PRO A 267 -17.14 -15.83 -13.81
CA PRO A 267 -17.24 -15.85 -15.26
C PRO A 267 -17.94 -17.13 -15.77
N PRO A 268 -18.59 -17.12 -16.94
CA PRO A 268 -19.20 -18.33 -17.49
C PRO A 268 -18.17 -19.38 -17.95
N VAL A 269 -16.94 -18.94 -18.24
CA VAL A 269 -15.83 -19.77 -18.72
C VAL A 269 -14.92 -20.11 -17.54
N LYS A 270 -14.73 -21.39 -17.24
CA LYS A 270 -13.99 -21.86 -16.04
C LYS A 270 -12.52 -21.43 -16.03
N GLU A 271 -11.90 -21.35 -17.19
CA GLU A 271 -10.51 -20.92 -17.36
C GLU A 271 -10.30 -19.45 -16.95
N ASN A 272 -11.39 -18.67 -16.85
CA ASN A 272 -11.38 -17.28 -16.41
C ASN A 272 -11.68 -17.13 -14.91
N TYR A 273 -11.90 -18.23 -14.17
CA TYR A 273 -12.19 -18.14 -12.73
C TYR A 273 -11.01 -17.50 -11.98
N PRO A 274 -11.27 -16.81 -10.86
CA PRO A 274 -10.23 -16.34 -9.97
C PRO A 274 -9.25 -17.47 -9.62
N GLY A 275 -7.97 -17.26 -9.93
CA GLY A 275 -6.94 -18.25 -9.64
C GLY A 275 -6.74 -18.39 -8.12
N GLU A 276 -6.80 -19.62 -7.61
CA GLU A 276 -6.69 -19.90 -6.17
C GLU A 276 -5.42 -19.30 -5.55
N ARG A 277 -4.28 -19.39 -6.26
CA ARG A 277 -3.00 -18.78 -5.84
C ARG A 277 -3.09 -17.27 -5.59
N PHE A 278 -3.91 -16.55 -6.36
CA PHE A 278 -4.05 -15.11 -6.22
C PHE A 278 -4.95 -14.76 -5.05
N VAL A 279 -6.04 -15.51 -4.90
CA VAL A 279 -6.95 -15.36 -3.75
C VAL A 279 -6.24 -15.68 -2.44
N GLU A 280 -5.41 -16.72 -2.42
CA GLU A 280 -4.58 -17.06 -1.26
C GLU A 280 -3.58 -15.94 -0.93
N TRP A 281 -2.92 -15.38 -1.95
CA TRP A 281 -2.03 -14.22 -1.77
C TRP A 281 -2.78 -13.01 -1.19
N HIS A 282 -3.94 -12.66 -1.76
CA HIS A 282 -4.76 -11.53 -1.29
C HIS A 282 -5.18 -11.72 0.17
N ARG A 283 -5.63 -12.93 0.53
CA ARG A 283 -6.02 -13.24 1.91
C ARG A 283 -4.89 -13.05 2.92
N LYS A 284 -3.65 -13.38 2.53
CA LYS A 284 -2.48 -13.26 3.41
C LYS A 284 -1.89 -11.85 3.46
N GLU A 285 -1.95 -11.12 2.36
CA GLU A 285 -1.16 -9.91 2.17
C GLU A 285 -1.98 -8.63 2.05
N VAL A 286 -3.30 -8.72 1.87
CA VAL A 286 -4.20 -7.56 1.69
C VAL A 286 -5.37 -7.62 2.66
N PHE A 287 -6.12 -8.72 2.70
CA PHE A 287 -7.30 -8.88 3.56
C PHE A 287 -6.96 -8.73 5.06
N ARG A 288 -7.90 -8.17 5.83
CA ARG A 288 -7.72 -7.79 7.24
C ARG A 288 -8.75 -8.42 8.17
N GLY A 289 -8.90 -9.73 8.14
CA GLY A 289 -9.84 -10.45 9.01
C GLY A 289 -9.13 -11.23 10.11
N GLY A 290 -9.85 -11.50 11.21
CA GLY A 290 -9.42 -12.50 12.18
C GLY A 290 -9.24 -13.87 11.52
N HIS A 291 -8.20 -14.59 11.94
CA HIS A 291 -7.96 -15.98 11.53
C HIS A 291 -8.80 -16.95 12.35
#